data_AF-A0A536A704-F1
#
_entry.id   AF-A0A536A704-F1
#
_cell.length_a   1.000
_cell.length_b   1.000
_cell.length_c   1.000
_cell.angle_alpha   90.00
_cell.angle_beta   90.00
_cell.angle_gamma   90.00
#
_symmetry.space_group_name_H-M   'P 1'
#
loop_
_entity.id
_entity.type
_entity.pdbx_description
1 polymer ?
#
loop_
_entity_poly.entity_id
_entity_poly.type
_entity_poly.pdbx_seq_one_letter_code
_entity_poly.pdbx_strand_id
1 'polypeptide(L)'
;MSDRRPHMLERPVIREKFRTQLRSRLMTEAAVVLTPRRRTAFFAQLWLRPALAAVLIGVLVVGGATNAAASSQPGEPLYGLKRVSEDVQVALTFDDVARMQLLSDLTDRRLDELAKIAGENPSAAPTATAEYADAVERFANAVDKLRDADAADTRDAAQAVADAAREKHIAVLDALKEKLPDSARPSIDRVIERENQREGAAPADQPKQNEDGQGRTTPRPANPTPQRATIRPTPRPATPRPTERN
;
A
#
# COMPACT_ATOMS: atom_id res chain seq x y z
N MET A 1 -101.21 16.83 -8.18
CA MET A 1 -99.85 16.45 -7.77
C MET A 1 -99.53 17.09 -6.42
N SER A 2 -99.36 16.31 -5.37
CA SER A 2 -98.86 16.80 -4.07
C SER A 2 -97.38 16.43 -3.96
N ASP A 3 -96.53 17.44 -3.97
CA ASP A 3 -95.07 17.29 -4.00
C ASP A 3 -94.51 17.15 -2.57
N ARG A 4 -93.92 16.00 -2.24
CA ARG A 4 -93.27 15.74 -0.94
C ARG A 4 -91.84 16.27 -0.99
N ARG A 5 -91.53 17.33 -0.24
CA ARG A 5 -90.13 17.76 -0.03
C ARG A 5 -89.42 16.80 0.95
N PRO A 6 -88.20 16.31 0.64
CA PRO A 6 -87.43 15.48 1.56
C PRO A 6 -86.82 16.33 2.69
N HIS A 7 -86.90 15.84 3.92
CA HIS A 7 -86.26 16.44 5.09
C HIS A 7 -84.74 16.28 4.99
N MET A 8 -84.03 17.37 4.68
CA MET A 8 -82.56 17.39 4.78
C MET A 8 -82.17 17.49 6.26
N LEU A 9 -81.57 16.42 6.79
CA LEU A 9 -80.99 16.42 8.13
C LEU A 9 -79.72 17.28 8.12
N GLU A 10 -79.72 18.33 8.94
CA GLU A 10 -78.59 19.22 9.15
C GLU A 10 -77.39 18.43 9.69
N ARG A 11 -76.21 18.61 9.06
CA ARG A 11 -75.01 17.87 9.47
C ARG A 11 -74.58 18.32 10.87
N PRO A 12 -74.31 17.39 11.80
CA PRO A 12 -73.89 17.76 13.15
C PRO A 12 -72.52 18.43 13.12
N VAL A 13 -72.47 19.71 13.50
CA VAL A 13 -71.23 20.47 13.65
C VAL A 13 -70.58 20.10 14.98
N ILE A 14 -69.35 19.58 14.92
CA ILE A 14 -68.58 19.23 16.12
C ILE A 14 -68.21 20.53 16.85
N ARG A 15 -68.57 20.61 18.14
CA ARG A 15 -68.32 21.80 18.97
C ARG A 15 -66.82 22.09 19.05
N GLU A 16 -66.43 23.35 18.88
CA GLU A 16 -65.03 23.82 18.91
C GLU A 16 -64.25 23.32 20.13
N LYS A 17 -64.87 23.36 21.31
CA LYS A 17 -64.25 22.90 22.57
C LYS A 17 -63.82 21.42 22.51
N PHE A 18 -64.58 20.58 21.80
CA PHE A 18 -64.23 19.17 21.63
C PHE A 18 -63.01 18.99 20.72
N ARG A 19 -62.91 19.77 19.64
CA ARG A 19 -61.76 19.74 18.73
C ARG A 19 -60.47 20.11 19.46
N THR A 20 -60.52 21.15 20.30
CA THR A 20 -59.36 21.61 21.08
C THR A 20 -58.92 20.56 22.10
N GLN A 21 -59.86 19.95 22.82
CA GLN A 21 -59.56 18.90 23.79
C GLN A 21 -58.99 17.64 23.12
N LEU A 22 -59.57 17.21 21.99
CA LEU A 22 -59.07 16.07 21.24
C LEU A 22 -57.65 16.31 20.71
N ARG A 23 -57.39 17.51 20.15
CA ARG A 23 -56.06 17.89 19.68
C ARG A 23 -55.04 17.86 20.82
N SER A 24 -55.39 18.37 22.00
CA SER A 24 -54.47 18.35 23.15
C SER A 24 -54.13 16.94 23.59
N ARG A 25 -55.12 16.04 23.70
CA ARG A 25 -54.89 14.64 24.08
C ARG A 25 -54.08 13.88 23.04
N LEU A 26 -54.37 14.07 21.76
CA LEU A 26 -53.61 13.44 20.67
C LEU A 26 -52.17 13.92 20.63
N MET A 27 -51.89 15.20 20.89
CA MET A 27 -50.51 15.71 20.92
C MET A 27 -49.73 15.19 22.13
N THR A 28 -50.38 15.03 23.28
CA THR A 28 -49.76 14.43 24.47
C THR A 28 -49.42 12.96 24.27
N GLU A 29 -50.29 12.18 23.63
CA GLU A 29 -50.01 10.77 23.33
C GLU A 29 -49.00 10.61 22.17
N ALA A 30 -49.06 11.48 21.16
CA ALA A 30 -48.11 11.46 20.04
C ALA A 30 -46.67 11.73 20.50
N ALA A 31 -46.46 12.57 21.52
CA ALA A 31 -45.14 12.83 22.10
C ALA A 31 -44.49 11.56 22.70
N VAL A 32 -45.29 10.61 23.18
CA VAL A 32 -44.80 9.34 23.74
C VAL A 32 -44.52 8.32 22.63
N VAL A 33 -45.38 8.26 21.61
CA VAL A 33 -45.28 7.27 20.52
C VAL A 33 -44.23 7.66 19.47
N LEU A 34 -43.99 8.96 19.25
CA LEU A 34 -43.06 9.47 18.23
C LEU A 34 -41.65 9.73 18.76
N THR A 35 -41.31 9.30 19.98
CA THR A 35 -39.91 9.34 20.40
C THR A 35 -39.11 8.42 19.47
N PRO A 36 -38.13 8.94 18.70
CA PRO A 36 -37.29 8.07 17.90
C PRO A 36 -36.47 7.24 18.88
N ARG A 37 -36.90 6.01 19.12
CA ARG A 37 -36.13 5.03 19.89
C ARG A 37 -34.81 4.90 19.15
N ARG A 38 -33.75 5.55 19.65
CA ARG A 38 -32.38 5.53 19.08
C ARG A 38 -31.88 4.08 19.10
N ARG A 39 -32.26 3.32 18.07
CA ARG A 39 -31.83 1.94 17.82
C ARG A 39 -30.47 1.87 17.11
N THR A 40 -29.79 3.00 16.93
CA THR A 40 -28.52 3.10 16.19
C THR A 40 -27.27 3.28 17.06
N ALA A 41 -27.40 3.43 18.38
CA ALA A 41 -26.24 3.56 19.27
C ALA A 41 -25.63 2.21 19.70
N PHE A 42 -26.34 1.09 19.56
CA PHE A 42 -25.79 -0.22 19.91
C PHE A 42 -24.83 -0.77 18.85
N PHE A 43 -25.05 -0.52 17.57
CA PHE A 43 -24.16 -1.02 16.51
C PHE A 43 -22.89 -0.17 16.34
N ALA A 44 -22.98 1.16 16.50
CA ALA A 44 -21.80 2.03 16.46
C ALA A 44 -20.85 1.79 17.65
N GLN A 45 -21.40 1.60 18.87
CA GLN A 45 -20.60 1.37 20.08
C GLN A 45 -19.96 -0.02 20.13
N LEU A 46 -20.52 -1.02 19.44
CA LEU A 46 -20.03 -2.39 19.45
C LEU A 46 -18.93 -2.66 18.40
N TRP A 47 -18.78 -1.80 17.39
CA TRP A 47 -17.69 -1.87 16.39
C TRP A 47 -16.45 -1.04 16.76
N LEU A 48 -16.60 -0.03 17.62
CA LEU A 48 -15.47 0.73 18.19
C LEU A 48 -14.66 -0.10 19.21
N ARG A 49 -15.29 -1.09 19.85
CA ARG A 49 -14.67 -1.99 20.84
C ARG A 49 -13.60 -2.93 20.27
N PRO A 50 -13.83 -3.66 19.16
CA PRO A 50 -12.78 -4.48 18.55
C PRO A 50 -11.66 -3.63 17.96
N ALA A 51 -11.95 -2.42 17.45
CA ALA A 51 -10.92 -1.52 16.94
C ALA A 51 -9.96 -1.04 18.05
N LEU A 52 -10.50 -0.63 19.20
CA LEU A 52 -9.70 -0.19 20.33
C LEU A 52 -8.96 -1.36 21.00
N ALA A 53 -9.56 -2.55 21.04
CA ALA A 53 -8.89 -3.78 21.44
C ALA A 53 -7.77 -4.18 20.47
N ALA A 54 -7.97 -4.03 19.16
CA ALA A 54 -6.94 -4.29 18.16
C ALA A 54 -5.78 -3.28 18.25
N VAL A 55 -6.06 -2.01 18.55
CA VAL A 55 -5.02 -1.01 18.85
C VAL A 55 -4.28 -1.36 20.13
N LEU A 56 -4.97 -1.74 21.21
CA LEU A 56 -4.33 -2.14 22.48
C LEU A 56 -3.51 -3.43 22.34
N ILE A 57 -4.01 -4.43 21.60
CA ILE A 57 -3.27 -5.64 21.26
C ILE A 57 -2.09 -5.29 20.37
N GLY A 58 -2.26 -4.38 19.40
CA GLY A 58 -1.17 -3.85 18.60
C GLY A 58 -0.08 -3.19 19.47
N VAL A 59 -0.47 -2.34 20.41
CA VAL A 59 0.46 -1.70 21.37
C VAL A 59 1.11 -2.71 22.30
N LEU A 60 0.40 -3.76 22.74
CA LEU A 60 0.97 -4.83 23.58
C LEU A 60 1.91 -5.77 22.80
N VAL A 61 1.61 -6.06 21.53
CA VAL A 61 2.47 -6.85 20.65
C VAL A 61 3.73 -6.05 20.28
N VAL A 62 3.57 -4.76 19.97
CA VAL A 62 4.69 -3.83 19.73
C VAL A 62 5.47 -3.54 21.02
N GLY A 63 4.83 -3.52 22.18
CA GLY A 63 5.48 -3.22 23.46
C GLY A 63 6.10 -4.41 24.18
N GLY A 64 5.58 -5.63 23.98
CA GLY A 64 5.97 -6.82 24.75
C GLY A 64 6.78 -7.87 23.98
N ALA A 65 6.62 -7.97 22.66
CA ALA A 65 7.33 -8.95 21.82
C ALA A 65 8.62 -8.40 21.17
N THR A 66 8.90 -7.11 21.35
CA THR A 66 10.01 -6.45 20.66
C THR A 66 11.38 -6.86 21.17
N ASN A 67 11.56 -7.23 22.43
CA ASN A 67 12.91 -7.57 22.93
C ASN A 67 13.47 -8.85 22.31
N ALA A 68 12.68 -9.91 22.18
CA ALA A 68 13.14 -11.18 21.60
C ALA A 68 13.21 -11.13 20.06
N ALA A 69 12.27 -10.44 19.42
CA ALA A 69 12.31 -10.24 17.97
C ALA A 69 13.45 -9.28 17.57
N ALA A 70 13.71 -8.22 18.33
CA ALA A 70 14.80 -7.28 18.05
C ALA A 70 16.18 -7.96 18.12
N SER A 71 16.36 -8.93 19.02
CA SER A 71 17.59 -9.71 19.15
C SER A 71 17.73 -10.87 18.16
N SER A 72 16.68 -11.19 17.40
CA SER A 72 16.70 -12.33 16.49
C SER A 72 17.63 -12.10 15.29
N GLN A 73 18.29 -13.17 14.86
CA GLN A 73 19.24 -13.15 13.75
C GLN A 73 18.59 -13.59 12.43
N PRO A 74 19.09 -13.12 11.27
CA PRO A 74 18.75 -13.67 9.96
C PRO A 74 18.72 -15.21 9.95
N GLY A 75 17.57 -15.78 9.57
CA GLY A 75 17.33 -17.23 9.55
C GLY A 75 16.58 -17.79 10.77
N GLU A 76 16.36 -17.00 11.81
CA GLU A 76 15.54 -17.40 12.97
C GLU A 76 14.04 -17.13 12.76
N PRO A 77 13.13 -17.92 13.39
CA PRO A 77 11.69 -17.73 13.23
C PRO A 77 11.17 -16.34 13.63
N LEU A 78 11.74 -15.72 14.66
CA LEU A 78 11.35 -14.38 15.14
C LEU A 78 11.84 -13.25 14.23
N TYR A 79 12.77 -13.53 13.32
CA TYR A 79 13.30 -12.53 12.40
C TYR A 79 12.25 -12.06 11.40
N GLY A 80 11.35 -12.96 10.96
CA GLY A 80 10.20 -12.58 10.13
C GLY A 80 9.31 -11.55 10.82
N LEU A 81 9.11 -11.66 12.14
CA LEU A 81 8.35 -10.68 12.90
C LEU A 81 9.06 -9.32 12.98
N LYS A 82 10.39 -9.32 13.14
CA LYS A 82 11.21 -8.11 13.07
C LYS A 82 11.00 -7.40 11.74
N ARG A 83 11.11 -8.12 10.62
CA ARG A 83 10.91 -7.58 9.26
C ARG A 83 9.51 -6.98 9.08
N VAL A 84 8.47 -7.67 9.53
CA VAL A 84 7.09 -7.13 9.46
C VAL A 84 6.96 -5.84 10.27
N SER A 85 7.56 -5.76 11.46
CA SER A 85 7.49 -4.54 12.27
C SER A 85 8.21 -3.35 11.61
N GLU A 86 9.33 -3.60 10.95
CA GLU A 86 10.09 -2.59 10.20
C GLU A 86 9.33 -2.16 8.94
N ASP A 87 8.74 -3.09 8.19
CA ASP A 87 7.94 -2.78 7.01
C ASP A 87 6.71 -1.92 7.38
N VAL A 88 6.08 -2.17 8.52
CA VAL A 88 5.01 -1.32 9.06
C VAL A 88 5.54 0.08 9.40
N GLN A 89 6.71 0.18 10.03
CA GLN A 89 7.33 1.47 10.34
C GLN A 89 7.64 2.26 9.07
N VAL A 90 8.20 1.61 8.04
CA VAL A 90 8.46 2.22 6.72
C VAL A 90 7.15 2.65 6.05
N ALA A 91 6.11 1.81 6.08
CA ALA A 91 4.81 2.11 5.49
C ALA A 91 4.12 3.31 6.14
N LEU A 92 4.27 3.48 7.45
CA LEU A 92 3.74 4.61 8.23
C LEU A 92 4.62 5.88 8.16
N THR A 93 5.80 5.80 7.55
CA THR A 93 6.65 6.96 7.30
C THR A 93 6.27 7.58 5.96
N PHE A 94 5.53 8.68 6.01
CA PHE A 94 4.94 9.34 4.82
C PHE A 94 5.85 10.37 4.16
N ASP A 95 6.78 10.94 4.91
CA ASP A 95 7.78 11.85 4.37
C ASP A 95 8.89 11.06 3.66
N ASP A 96 9.19 11.39 2.40
CA ASP A 96 10.12 10.61 1.58
C ASP A 96 11.57 10.73 2.09
N VAL A 97 11.96 11.89 2.63
CA VAL A 97 13.29 12.09 3.24
C VAL A 97 13.42 11.25 4.51
N ALA A 98 12.43 11.31 5.40
CA ALA A 98 12.38 10.50 6.62
C ALA A 98 12.34 9.00 6.29
N ARG A 99 11.64 8.59 5.23
CA ARG A 99 11.60 7.20 4.77
C ARG A 99 12.97 6.73 4.28
N MET A 100 13.66 7.55 3.50
CA MET A 100 15.03 7.26 3.04
C MET A 100 16.00 7.15 4.22
N GLN A 101 15.92 8.05 5.19
CA GLN A 101 16.71 7.99 6.44
C GLN A 101 16.42 6.71 7.24
N LEU A 102 15.15 6.35 7.41
CA LEU A 102 14.77 5.11 8.08
C LEU A 102 15.32 3.88 7.37
N LEU A 103 15.29 3.84 6.03
CA LEU A 103 15.87 2.75 5.26
C LEU A 103 17.41 2.71 5.39
N SER A 104 18.08 3.86 5.50
CA SER A 104 19.51 3.93 5.83
C SER A 104 19.79 3.28 7.20
N ASP A 105 19.03 3.63 8.23
CA ASP A 105 19.17 3.06 9.57
C ASP A 105 18.93 1.55 9.61
N LEU A 106 17.94 1.07 8.85
CA LEU A 106 17.68 -0.37 8.74
C LEU A 106 18.82 -1.09 8.01
N THR A 107 19.40 -0.46 6.99
CA THR A 107 20.55 -1.01 6.26
C THR A 107 21.78 -1.10 7.15
N ASP A 108 22.06 -0.06 7.93
CA ASP A 108 23.11 -0.06 8.97
C ASP A 108 22.93 -1.24 9.94
N ARG A 109 21.71 -1.47 10.41
CA ARG A 109 21.42 -2.61 11.31
C ARG A 109 21.67 -3.96 10.64
N ARG A 110 21.35 -4.12 9.35
CA ARG A 110 21.63 -5.37 8.62
C ARG A 110 23.12 -5.61 8.46
N LEU A 111 23.89 -4.54 8.25
CA LEU A 111 25.35 -4.62 8.20
C LEU A 111 25.94 -5.05 9.55
N ASP A 112 25.44 -4.50 10.66
CA ASP A 112 25.85 -4.89 12.01
C ASP A 112 25.49 -6.35 12.33
N GLU A 113 24.30 -6.81 11.93
CA GLU A 113 23.88 -8.20 12.06
C GLU A 113 24.78 -9.15 11.27
N LEU A 114 25.11 -8.78 10.03
CA LEU A 114 26.05 -9.51 9.19
C LEU A 114 27.44 -9.57 9.84
N ALA A 115 27.94 -8.46 10.38
CA ALA A 115 29.22 -8.40 11.09
C ALA A 115 29.26 -9.30 12.32
N LYS A 116 28.17 -9.33 13.08
CA LYS A 116 28.01 -10.22 14.24
C LYS A 116 27.97 -11.68 13.81
N ILE A 117 27.17 -12.03 12.81
CA ILE A 117 27.03 -13.40 12.29
C ILE A 117 28.34 -13.92 11.71
N ALA A 118 29.12 -13.06 11.03
CA ALA A 118 30.43 -13.41 10.51
C ALA A 118 31.38 -13.93 11.60
N GLY A 119 31.27 -13.41 12.83
CA GLY A 119 32.08 -13.84 13.97
C GLY A 119 31.47 -14.99 14.80
N GLU A 120 30.15 -15.00 14.98
CA GLU A 120 29.47 -15.92 15.91
C GLU A 120 28.92 -17.18 15.22
N ASN A 121 28.41 -17.04 13.99
CA ASN A 121 27.76 -18.14 13.26
C ASN A 121 28.01 -18.04 11.74
N PRO A 122 29.23 -18.37 11.26
CA PRO A 122 29.59 -18.25 9.85
C PRO A 122 28.65 -19.00 8.87
N SER A 123 27.96 -20.05 9.34
CA SER A 123 27.01 -20.82 8.53
C SER A 123 25.76 -20.01 8.13
N ALA A 124 25.39 -19.00 8.91
CA ALA A 124 24.27 -18.09 8.62
C ALA A 124 24.71 -16.85 7.80
N ALA A 125 26.02 -16.66 7.56
CA ALA A 125 26.54 -15.51 6.84
C ALA A 125 25.95 -15.32 5.43
N PRO A 126 25.67 -16.38 4.63
CA PRO A 126 25.01 -16.22 3.34
C PRO A 126 23.62 -15.58 3.45
N THR A 127 22.83 -16.00 4.44
CA THR A 127 21.50 -15.43 4.70
C THR A 127 21.60 -13.97 5.13
N ALA A 128 22.50 -13.66 6.08
CA ALA A 128 22.72 -12.28 6.52
C ALA A 128 23.21 -11.37 5.39
N THR A 129 24.05 -11.89 4.48
CA THR A 129 24.52 -11.16 3.31
C THR A 129 23.37 -10.82 2.35
N ALA A 130 22.43 -11.76 2.15
CA ALA A 130 21.26 -11.52 1.32
C ALA A 130 20.32 -10.46 1.94
N GLU A 131 20.10 -10.52 3.25
CA GLU A 131 19.30 -9.52 3.97
C GLU A 131 19.92 -8.11 3.91
N TYR A 132 21.24 -8.01 4.05
CA TYR A 132 21.96 -6.76 3.86
C TYR A 132 21.83 -6.24 2.42
N ALA A 133 22.00 -7.11 1.42
CA ALA A 133 21.86 -6.74 0.01
C ALA A 133 20.45 -6.22 -0.35
N ASP A 134 19.39 -6.83 0.20
CA ASP A 134 18.00 -6.36 0.03
C ASP A 134 17.79 -4.99 0.70
N ALA A 135 18.34 -4.78 1.90
CA ALA A 135 18.24 -3.48 2.57
C ALA A 135 18.92 -2.35 1.77
N VAL A 136 20.14 -2.61 1.27
CA VAL A 136 20.88 -1.71 0.39
C VAL A 136 20.10 -1.38 -0.89
N GLU A 137 19.39 -2.35 -1.47
CA GLU A 137 18.55 -2.12 -2.66
C GLU A 137 17.34 -1.23 -2.34
N ARG A 138 16.65 -1.49 -1.24
CA ARG A 138 15.52 -0.65 -0.79
C ARG A 138 15.95 0.77 -0.48
N PHE A 139 17.07 0.94 0.20
CA PHE A 139 17.64 2.25 0.49
C PHE A 139 18.02 3.00 -0.79
N ALA A 140 18.72 2.36 -1.72
CA ALA A 140 19.07 2.97 -2.99
C ALA A 140 17.85 3.39 -3.81
N ASN A 141 16.80 2.57 -3.86
CA ASN A 141 15.55 2.93 -4.53
C ASN A 141 14.89 4.19 -3.91
N ALA A 142 15.01 4.37 -2.59
CA ALA A 142 14.53 5.57 -1.92
C ALA A 142 15.40 6.80 -2.21
N VAL A 143 16.72 6.63 -2.32
CA VAL A 143 17.65 7.68 -2.76
C VAL A 143 17.33 8.10 -4.19
N ASP A 144 17.18 7.16 -5.12
CA ASP A 144 16.88 7.44 -6.53
C ASP A 144 15.56 8.21 -6.68
N LYS A 145 14.52 7.82 -5.94
CA LYS A 145 13.25 8.56 -5.90
C LYS A 145 13.43 10.02 -5.47
N LEU A 146 14.33 10.29 -4.52
CA LEU A 146 14.62 11.65 -4.06
C LEU A 146 15.56 12.41 -5.00
N ARG A 147 16.44 11.71 -5.72
CA ARG A 147 17.30 12.30 -6.77
C ARG A 147 16.49 12.85 -7.94
N ASP A 148 15.33 12.26 -8.21
CA ASP A 148 14.38 12.72 -9.23
C ASP A 148 13.47 13.86 -8.75
N ALA A 149 13.58 14.31 -7.49
CA ALA A 149 12.76 15.39 -6.95
C ALA A 149 13.16 16.77 -7.51
N ASP A 150 12.19 17.67 -7.67
CA ASP A 150 12.42 19.02 -8.22
C ASP A 150 13.32 19.88 -7.31
N ALA A 151 13.17 19.74 -5.98
CA ALA A 151 13.90 20.53 -4.99
C ALA A 151 15.38 20.13 -4.94
N ALA A 152 16.27 21.10 -5.19
CA ALA A 152 17.73 20.88 -5.14
C ALA A 152 18.19 20.42 -3.75
N ASP A 153 17.73 21.07 -2.68
CA ASP A 153 18.07 20.73 -1.30
C ASP A 153 17.75 19.26 -0.96
N THR A 154 16.62 18.74 -1.47
CA THR A 154 16.22 17.34 -1.25
C THR A 154 17.14 16.36 -1.96
N ARG A 155 17.54 16.69 -3.20
CA ARG A 155 18.48 15.87 -3.98
C ARG A 155 19.86 15.83 -3.31
N ASP A 156 20.35 16.99 -2.89
CA ASP A 156 21.65 17.13 -2.22
C ASP A 156 21.66 16.40 -0.88
N ALA A 157 20.58 16.50 -0.10
CA ALA A 157 20.43 15.76 1.15
C ALA A 157 20.40 14.25 0.93
N ALA A 158 19.67 13.76 -0.09
CA ALA A 158 19.63 12.34 -0.42
C ALA A 158 20.99 11.81 -0.86
N GLN A 159 21.71 12.58 -1.66
CA GLN A 159 23.06 12.24 -2.12
C GLN A 159 24.04 12.20 -0.95
N ALA A 160 24.03 13.20 -0.06
CA ALA A 160 24.90 13.25 1.10
C ALA A 160 24.69 12.05 2.05
N VAL A 161 23.44 11.63 2.28
CA VAL A 161 23.14 10.44 3.09
C VAL A 161 23.63 9.17 2.41
N ALA A 162 23.44 9.04 1.09
CA ALA A 162 23.92 7.89 0.32
C ALA A 162 25.45 7.78 0.35
N ASP A 163 26.17 8.90 0.22
CA ASP A 163 27.63 8.94 0.26
C ASP A 163 28.17 8.55 1.64
N ALA A 164 27.60 9.12 2.71
CA ALA A 164 27.98 8.79 4.08
C ALA A 164 27.70 7.31 4.43
N ALA A 165 26.55 6.78 4.00
CA ALA A 165 26.21 5.37 4.21
C ALA A 165 27.19 4.45 3.48
N ARG A 166 27.48 4.73 2.20
CA ARG A 166 28.41 3.96 1.38
C ARG A 166 29.81 3.88 2.00
N GLU A 167 30.38 5.03 2.37
CA GLU A 167 31.72 5.10 2.97
C GLU A 167 31.82 4.20 4.21
N LYS A 168 30.81 4.30 5.09
CA LYS A 168 30.70 3.45 6.28
C LYS A 168 30.58 1.97 5.91
N HIS A 169 29.72 1.64 4.96
CA HIS A 169 29.41 0.25 4.59
C HIS A 169 30.61 -0.46 3.97
N ILE A 170 31.31 0.18 3.03
CA ILE A 170 32.50 -0.38 2.40
C ILE A 170 33.57 -0.69 3.46
N ALA A 171 33.83 0.24 4.38
CA ALA A 171 34.83 0.04 5.43
C ALA A 171 34.54 -1.21 6.30
N VAL A 172 33.27 -1.43 6.66
CA VAL A 172 32.86 -2.61 7.44
C VAL A 172 32.92 -3.88 6.61
N LEU A 173 32.44 -3.85 5.36
CA LEU A 173 32.45 -5.01 4.47
C LEU A 173 33.87 -5.48 4.16
N ASP A 174 34.81 -4.56 3.94
CA ASP A 174 36.22 -4.89 3.74
C ASP A 174 36.83 -5.55 4.98
N ALA A 175 36.53 -5.04 6.18
CA ALA A 175 36.95 -5.67 7.43
C ALA A 175 36.33 -7.07 7.65
N LEU A 176 35.20 -7.35 7.01
CA LEU A 176 34.50 -8.64 7.10
C LEU A 176 35.07 -9.72 6.18
N LYS A 177 35.68 -9.34 5.04
CA LYS A 177 36.22 -10.30 4.05
C LYS A 177 37.20 -11.31 4.67
N GLU A 178 37.99 -10.86 5.63
CA GLU A 178 38.98 -11.71 6.32
C GLU A 178 38.33 -12.72 7.27
N LYS A 179 37.15 -12.39 7.82
CA LYS A 179 36.45 -13.20 8.84
C LYS A 179 35.41 -14.15 8.26
N LEU A 180 34.95 -13.88 7.04
CA LEU A 180 33.88 -14.63 6.40
C LEU A 180 34.39 -15.93 5.74
N PRO A 181 33.56 -17.00 5.74
CA PRO A 181 33.87 -18.23 5.04
C PRO A 181 33.86 -18.00 3.51
N ASP A 182 34.60 -18.82 2.78
CA ASP A 182 34.74 -18.71 1.31
C ASP A 182 33.40 -18.74 0.57
N SER A 183 32.38 -19.37 1.14
CA SER A 183 31.02 -19.41 0.58
C SER A 183 30.30 -18.06 0.58
N ALA A 184 30.65 -17.14 1.48
CA ALA A 184 30.01 -15.83 1.61
C ALA A 184 30.77 -14.72 0.85
N ARG A 185 32.08 -14.89 0.61
CA ARG A 185 32.95 -13.89 -0.03
C ARG A 185 32.43 -13.41 -1.41
N PRO A 186 32.03 -14.30 -2.35
CA PRO A 186 31.56 -13.85 -3.67
C PRO A 186 30.27 -13.02 -3.62
N SER A 187 29.45 -13.19 -2.58
CA SER A 187 28.24 -12.40 -2.41
C SER A 187 28.56 -11.00 -1.88
N ILE A 188 29.50 -10.89 -0.96
CA ILE A 188 29.99 -9.60 -0.44
C ILE A 188 30.73 -8.82 -1.52
N ASP A 189 31.59 -9.48 -2.30
CA ASP A 189 32.31 -8.83 -3.39
C ASP A 189 31.36 -8.18 -4.40
N ARG A 190 30.27 -8.89 -4.75
CA ARG A 190 29.21 -8.35 -5.62
C ARG A 190 28.49 -7.15 -5.02
N VAL A 191 28.30 -7.13 -3.70
CA VAL A 191 27.65 -5.99 -3.03
C VAL A 191 28.58 -4.78 -3.00
N ILE A 192 29.86 -4.96 -2.67
CA ILE A 192 30.86 -3.88 -2.71
C ILE A 192 31.01 -3.33 -4.12
N GLU A 193 31.09 -4.20 -5.13
CA GLU A 193 31.16 -3.78 -6.52
C GLU A 193 29.94 -2.93 -6.92
N ARG A 194 28.74 -3.34 -6.51
CA ARG A 194 27.51 -2.58 -6.76
C ARG A 194 27.53 -1.21 -6.07
N GLU A 195 27.98 -1.15 -4.81
CA GLU A 195 28.11 0.10 -4.06
C GLU A 195 29.13 1.05 -4.72
N ASN A 196 30.27 0.54 -5.20
CA ASN A 196 31.25 1.32 -5.96
C ASN A 196 30.72 1.80 -7.31
N GLN A 197 29.93 0.99 -8.02
CA GLN A 197 29.32 1.38 -9.30
C GLN A 197 28.31 2.53 -9.13
N ARG A 198 27.65 2.61 -7.97
CA ARG A 198 26.67 3.66 -7.67
C ARG A 198 27.31 5.03 -7.42
N GLU A 199 28.54 5.06 -6.90
CA GLU A 199 29.34 6.29 -6.74
C GLU A 199 29.64 6.97 -8.08
N GLY A 200 29.89 6.18 -9.13
CA GLY A 200 30.15 6.70 -10.48
C GLY A 200 28.90 7.15 -11.23
N ALA A 201 27.70 6.88 -10.70
CA ALA A 201 26.42 7.24 -11.34
C ALA A 201 25.92 8.64 -10.93
N ALA A 202 26.82 9.55 -10.54
CA ALA A 202 26.54 10.99 -10.55
C ALA A 202 26.09 11.41 -11.96
N PRO A 203 25.17 12.38 -12.11
CA PRO A 203 24.57 12.68 -13.39
C PRO A 203 25.65 13.14 -14.36
N ALA A 204 25.94 12.34 -15.38
CA ALA A 204 26.47 12.87 -16.60
C ALA A 204 25.44 13.92 -17.06
N ASP A 205 25.83 15.18 -17.05
CA ASP A 205 25.18 16.27 -17.79
C ASP A 205 24.93 15.74 -19.20
N GLN A 206 23.73 15.24 -19.45
CA GLN A 206 23.27 15.04 -20.82
C GLN A 206 23.12 16.45 -21.37
N PRO A 207 23.93 16.88 -22.35
CA PRO A 207 23.71 18.16 -22.98
C PRO A 207 22.32 18.05 -23.60
N LYS A 208 21.39 18.90 -23.13
CA LYS A 208 20.14 19.14 -23.86
C LYS A 208 20.56 19.56 -25.26
N GLN A 209 20.43 18.65 -26.21
CA GLN A 209 20.58 18.99 -27.62
C GLN A 209 19.42 19.94 -27.93
N ASN A 210 19.77 21.22 -28.02
CA ASN A 210 18.93 22.25 -28.56
C ASN A 210 18.67 21.89 -30.03
N GLU A 211 17.54 21.24 -30.31
CA GLU A 211 17.01 21.15 -31.67
C GLU A 211 16.22 22.41 -32.00
N ASP A 212 16.93 23.49 -32.28
CA ASP A 212 16.36 24.62 -33.02
C ASP A 212 16.50 24.36 -34.53
N GLY A 213 15.39 23.94 -35.14
CA GLY A 213 14.92 24.43 -36.43
C GLY A 213 15.67 24.00 -37.71
N GLN A 214 15.08 23.05 -38.45
CA GLN A 214 14.28 23.31 -39.67
C GLN A 214 14.35 22.15 -40.67
N GLY A 215 13.16 21.68 -41.08
CA GLY A 215 12.93 21.26 -42.46
C GLY A 215 12.51 19.81 -42.70
N ARG A 216 11.18 19.67 -42.85
CA ARG A 216 10.48 18.81 -43.83
C ARG A 216 10.11 17.36 -43.47
N THR A 217 8.79 17.17 -43.61
CA THR A 217 8.02 15.99 -44.05
C THR A 217 7.88 14.82 -43.08
N THR A 218 6.72 14.80 -42.41
CA THR A 218 6.14 13.64 -41.73
C THR A 218 5.78 12.52 -42.72
N PRO A 219 6.18 11.26 -42.47
CA PRO A 219 5.40 10.10 -42.84
C PRO A 219 4.58 9.64 -41.64
N ARG A 220 3.27 9.85 -41.74
CA ARG A 220 2.23 9.27 -40.88
C ARG A 220 2.39 7.74 -40.80
N PRO A 221 2.56 7.13 -39.62
CA PRO A 221 2.29 5.71 -39.45
C PRO A 221 0.78 5.49 -39.30
N ALA A 222 0.21 4.73 -40.21
CA ALA A 222 -1.17 4.26 -40.13
C ALA A 222 -1.27 3.18 -39.04
N ASN A 223 -1.96 3.50 -37.94
CA ASN A 223 -2.40 2.50 -36.98
C ASN A 223 -3.72 1.88 -37.50
N PRO A 224 -3.84 0.56 -37.65
CA PRO A 224 -5.08 -0.07 -38.11
C PRO A 224 -6.12 -0.11 -36.99
N THR A 225 -7.28 0.49 -37.26
CA THR A 225 -8.50 0.38 -36.44
C THR A 225 -8.93 -1.10 -36.29
N PRO A 226 -9.37 -1.55 -35.10
CA PRO A 226 -9.86 -2.91 -34.91
C PRO A 226 -11.18 -3.13 -35.67
N GLN A 227 -11.20 -4.07 -36.62
CA GLN A 227 -12.41 -4.48 -37.30
C GLN A 227 -13.27 -5.35 -36.39
N ARG A 228 -14.45 -4.82 -36.09
CA ARG A 228 -15.60 -5.46 -35.47
C ARG A 228 -15.93 -6.78 -36.17
N ALA A 229 -15.88 -7.89 -35.43
CA ALA A 229 -16.27 -9.21 -35.91
C ALA A 229 -17.75 -9.22 -36.35
N THR A 230 -18.00 -9.27 -37.65
CA THR A 230 -19.30 -9.67 -38.21
C THR A 230 -19.37 -11.19 -38.27
N ILE A 231 -20.22 -11.76 -37.42
CA ILE A 231 -20.60 -13.18 -37.42
C ILE A 231 -21.28 -13.48 -38.76
N ARG A 232 -20.66 -14.35 -39.58
CA ARG A 232 -21.26 -14.90 -40.80
C ARG A 232 -21.97 -16.22 -40.46
N PRO A 233 -23.22 -16.45 -40.88
CA PRO A 233 -23.94 -17.68 -40.59
C PRO A 233 -23.36 -18.88 -41.34
N THR A 234 -23.28 -20.01 -40.65
CA THR A 234 -22.85 -21.32 -41.18
C THR A 234 -23.85 -21.89 -42.19
N PRO A 235 -23.41 -22.50 -43.30
CA PRO A 235 -24.26 -23.36 -44.09
C PRO A 235 -24.35 -24.77 -43.49
N ARG A 236 -25.60 -25.23 -43.41
CA ARG A 236 -26.13 -26.51 -42.89
C ARG A 236 -25.51 -27.74 -43.57
N PRO A 237 -25.24 -28.85 -42.85
CA PRO A 237 -24.72 -30.09 -43.44
C PRO A 237 -25.80 -30.83 -44.24
N ALA A 238 -25.40 -31.37 -45.40
CA ALA A 238 -26.23 -32.22 -46.26
C ALA A 238 -26.30 -33.65 -45.71
N THR A 239 -27.51 -34.18 -45.62
CA THR A 239 -27.83 -35.58 -45.28
C THR A 239 -27.51 -36.51 -46.47
N PRO A 240 -26.91 -37.70 -46.25
CA PRO A 240 -26.79 -38.70 -47.31
C PRO A 240 -28.14 -39.40 -47.59
N ARG A 241 -28.40 -39.64 -48.87
CA ARG A 241 -29.57 -40.34 -49.43
C ARG A 241 -29.45 -41.86 -49.17
N PRO A 242 -30.53 -42.60 -48.88
CA PRO A 242 -30.45 -44.03 -48.62
C PRO A 242 -30.24 -44.82 -49.91
N THR A 243 -29.41 -45.86 -49.85
CA THR A 243 -29.30 -46.92 -50.84
C THR A 243 -30.49 -47.87 -50.71
N GLU A 244 -31.37 -47.91 -51.72
CA GLU A 244 -32.23 -49.08 -51.95
C GLU A 244 -31.42 -50.11 -52.75
N ARG A 245 -31.39 -51.35 -52.25
CA ARG A 245 -30.90 -52.54 -52.96
C ARG A 245 -31.98 -53.60 -52.87
N ASN A 246 -32.41 -54.04 -54.06
CA ASN A 246 -33.41 -55.06 -54.41
C ASN A 246 -34.88 -54.71 -54.21
#